data_AF-A0A445MR71-F1
#
_entry.id   AF-A0A445MR71-F1
#
_cell.length_a   1.000
_cell.length_b   1.000
_cell.length_c   1.000
_cell.angle_alpha   90.00
_cell.angle_beta   90.00
_cell.angle_gamma   90.00
#
_symmetry.space_group_name_H-M   'P 1'
#
loop_
_entity.id
_entity.type
_entity.pdbx_description
1 polymer ?
#
loop_
_entity_poly.entity_id
_entity_poly.type
_entity_poly.pdbx_seq_one_letter_code
_entity_poly.pdbx_strand_id
1 'polypeptide(L)'
;MGYTICFIDDSEFEHSLVRNQIAPQAPDMEFVQAYTFAEAKGLLGQSHPSLFLLDLWGKDDAVTEPYFPTRAEIEGKIGGFPTLDYVYGGLSEFKGDLSNEYLKRLFSIVACWRSLFEEVCAGIGQNNKYGLYNLSQARQYYPDTPSVFYTRKALINDAVAMFRAKADGLFIKPSGINDDHTRSLTKEYAPTLAEDLRRIIRSGRKN
;
A
#
# COMPACT_ATOMS: atom_id res chain seq x y z
N MET A 1 -1.40 -21.00 -21.47
CA MET A 1 -2.29 -20.85 -20.30
C MET A 1 -2.17 -19.42 -19.83
N GLY A 2 -3.28 -18.66 -19.81
CA GLY A 2 -3.30 -17.32 -19.24
C GLY A 2 -3.22 -17.37 -17.71
N TYR A 3 -2.85 -16.27 -17.08
CA TYR A 3 -2.90 -16.10 -15.62
C TYR A 3 -4.14 -15.31 -15.23
N THR A 4 -4.89 -15.77 -14.24
CA THR A 4 -5.97 -14.97 -13.65
C THR A 4 -5.43 -14.25 -12.41
N ILE A 5 -5.41 -12.93 -12.44
CA ILE A 5 -5.00 -12.06 -11.33
C ILE A 5 -6.27 -11.51 -10.69
N CYS A 6 -6.47 -11.78 -9.40
CA CYS A 6 -7.58 -11.18 -8.66
C CYS A 6 -7.11 -9.90 -7.97
N PHE A 7 -7.52 -8.75 -8.51
CA PHE A 7 -7.20 -7.43 -7.97
C PHE A 7 -8.31 -6.95 -7.04
N ILE A 8 -7.95 -6.60 -5.80
CA ILE A 8 -8.89 -6.11 -4.79
C ILE A 8 -8.44 -4.75 -4.28
N ASP A 9 -9.27 -3.73 -4.50
CA ASP A 9 -9.00 -2.34 -4.16
C ASP A 9 -10.32 -1.58 -3.99
N ASP A 10 -10.44 -0.70 -3.00
CA ASP A 10 -11.69 0.03 -2.73
C ASP A 10 -11.86 1.32 -3.57
N SER A 11 -10.96 1.59 -4.51
CA SER A 11 -10.93 2.80 -5.35
C SER A 11 -11.21 2.52 -6.83
N GLU A 12 -12.29 3.11 -7.38
CA GLU A 12 -12.57 3.04 -8.84
C GLU A 12 -11.44 3.66 -9.67
N PHE A 13 -10.69 4.62 -9.12
CA PHE A 13 -9.53 5.17 -9.82
C PHE A 13 -8.47 4.10 -10.07
N GLU A 14 -8.18 3.25 -9.07
CA GLU A 14 -7.21 2.16 -9.19
C GLU A 14 -7.73 1.06 -10.13
N HIS A 15 -9.02 0.72 -10.07
CA HIS A 15 -9.66 -0.15 -11.08
C HIS A 15 -9.52 0.41 -12.50
N SER A 16 -9.69 1.72 -12.67
CA SER A 16 -9.49 2.38 -13.96
C SER A 16 -8.04 2.27 -14.45
N LEU A 17 -7.06 2.29 -13.54
CA LEU A 17 -5.64 2.13 -13.87
C LEU A 17 -5.34 0.68 -14.30
N VAL A 18 -5.85 -0.30 -13.56
CA VAL A 18 -5.70 -1.71 -13.93
C VAL A 18 -6.30 -1.97 -15.31
N ARG A 19 -7.54 -1.55 -15.54
CA ARG A 19 -8.27 -1.79 -16.80
C ARG A 19 -7.60 -1.12 -18.01
N ASN A 20 -7.16 0.13 -17.85
CA ASN A 20 -6.75 0.96 -19.00
C ASN A 20 -5.24 1.08 -19.18
N GLN A 21 -4.44 0.85 -18.13
CA GLN A 21 -2.99 1.05 -18.17
C GLN A 21 -2.22 -0.25 -17.94
N ILE A 22 -2.69 -1.14 -17.04
CA ILE A 22 -1.95 -2.37 -16.70
C ILE A 22 -2.35 -3.54 -17.60
N ALA A 23 -3.64 -3.89 -17.65
CA ALA A 23 -4.13 -5.03 -18.42
C ALA A 23 -3.71 -4.99 -19.92
N PRO A 24 -3.74 -3.83 -20.62
CA PRO A 24 -3.27 -3.78 -22.00
C PRO A 24 -1.77 -4.10 -22.19
N GLN A 25 -0.96 -3.98 -21.15
CA GLN A 25 0.48 -4.29 -21.18
C GLN A 25 0.78 -5.74 -20.76
N ALA A 26 -0.25 -6.51 -20.35
CA ALA A 26 -0.12 -7.89 -19.90
C ALA A 26 -1.21 -8.78 -20.55
N PRO A 27 -1.17 -9.00 -21.87
CA PRO A 27 -2.23 -9.70 -22.61
C PRO A 27 -2.37 -11.19 -22.25
N ASP A 28 -1.38 -11.78 -21.57
CA ASP A 28 -1.44 -13.13 -21.02
C ASP A 28 -2.10 -13.20 -19.63
N MET A 29 -2.49 -12.05 -19.06
CA MET A 29 -3.13 -11.93 -17.75
C MET A 29 -4.56 -11.40 -17.87
N GLU A 30 -5.48 -12.11 -17.23
CA GLU A 30 -6.85 -11.65 -17.01
C GLU A 30 -6.94 -11.04 -15.61
N PHE A 31 -7.42 -9.80 -15.50
CA PHE A 31 -7.60 -9.11 -14.22
C PHE A 31 -9.07 -9.15 -13.78
N VAL A 32 -9.38 -10.00 -12.80
CA VAL A 32 -10.66 -9.99 -12.09
C VAL A 32 -10.59 -8.92 -11.02
N GLN A 33 -11.39 -7.87 -11.19
CA GLN A 33 -11.36 -6.66 -10.37
C GLN A 33 -12.55 -6.62 -9.42
N ALA A 34 -12.30 -6.42 -8.13
CA ALA A 34 -13.33 -6.36 -7.09
C ALA A 34 -13.00 -5.30 -6.02
N TYR A 35 -14.02 -4.82 -5.32
CA TYR A 35 -13.86 -3.88 -4.20
C TYR A 35 -13.67 -4.57 -2.85
N THR A 36 -14.10 -5.82 -2.75
CA THR A 36 -14.01 -6.63 -1.52
C THR A 36 -13.67 -8.07 -1.84
N PHE A 37 -13.17 -8.81 -0.86
CA PHE A 37 -12.98 -10.26 -1.01
C PHE A 37 -14.28 -11.02 -1.31
N ALA A 38 -15.40 -10.61 -0.71
CA ALA A 38 -16.69 -11.27 -0.92
C ALA A 38 -17.13 -11.16 -2.39
N GLU A 39 -16.99 -9.97 -2.97
CA GLU A 39 -17.23 -9.72 -4.39
C GLU A 39 -16.26 -10.51 -5.27
N ALA A 40 -14.96 -10.47 -4.96
CA ALA A 40 -13.93 -11.22 -5.68
C ALA A 40 -14.27 -12.72 -5.76
N LYS A 41 -14.67 -13.31 -4.63
CA LYS A 41 -15.09 -14.71 -4.56
C LYS A 41 -16.31 -14.99 -5.44
N GLY A 42 -17.28 -14.07 -5.48
CA GLY A 42 -18.45 -14.18 -6.37
C GLY A 42 -18.06 -14.14 -7.84
N LEU A 43 -17.16 -13.22 -8.23
CA LEU A 43 -16.68 -13.06 -9.61
C LEU A 43 -15.82 -14.24 -10.07
N LEU A 44 -14.99 -14.79 -9.19
CA LEU A 44 -14.16 -15.96 -9.50
C LEU A 44 -15.01 -17.23 -9.66
N GLY A 45 -16.13 -17.34 -8.94
CA GLY A 45 -17.00 -18.51 -8.98
C GLY A 45 -16.27 -19.79 -8.54
N GLN A 46 -16.08 -20.73 -9.47
CA GLN A 46 -15.32 -21.97 -9.23
C GLN A 46 -13.86 -21.88 -9.72
N SER A 47 -13.45 -20.73 -10.28
CA SER A 47 -12.11 -20.53 -10.80
C SER A 47 -11.12 -20.24 -9.67
N HIS A 48 -9.90 -20.78 -9.80
CA HIS A 48 -8.80 -20.46 -8.89
C HIS A 48 -7.90 -19.38 -9.51
N PRO A 49 -7.76 -18.21 -8.85
CA PRO A 49 -6.83 -17.20 -9.35
C PRO A 49 -5.40 -17.71 -9.22
N SER A 50 -4.55 -17.29 -10.16
CA SER A 50 -3.11 -17.53 -10.12
C SER A 50 -2.42 -16.70 -9.03
N LEU A 51 -2.97 -15.54 -8.69
CA LEU A 51 -2.46 -14.62 -7.67
C LEU A 51 -3.54 -13.64 -7.20
N PHE A 52 -3.50 -13.26 -5.92
CA PHE A 52 -4.21 -12.09 -5.39
C PHE A 52 -3.29 -10.87 -5.34
N LEU A 53 -3.75 -9.76 -5.92
CA LEU A 53 -3.09 -8.46 -5.91
C LEU A 53 -3.97 -7.52 -5.07
N LEU A 54 -3.58 -7.29 -3.82
CA LEU A 54 -4.42 -6.64 -2.81
C LEU A 54 -3.95 -5.20 -2.56
N ASP A 55 -4.84 -4.22 -2.49
CA ASP A 55 -4.48 -2.99 -1.79
C ASP A 55 -4.33 -3.26 -0.30
N LEU A 56 -3.38 -2.58 0.31
CA LEU A 56 -3.13 -2.68 1.74
C LEU A 56 -4.10 -1.79 2.53
N TRP A 57 -4.23 -0.53 2.09
CA TRP A 57 -5.01 0.48 2.80
C TRP A 57 -6.39 0.60 2.18
N GLY A 58 -7.40 0.73 3.01
CA GLY A 58 -8.77 0.96 2.57
C GLY A 58 -9.64 1.34 3.75
N LYS A 59 -10.95 1.42 3.51
CA LYS A 59 -11.94 1.74 4.54
C LYS A 59 -11.94 0.71 5.68
N ASP A 60 -11.92 1.21 6.91
CA ASP A 60 -12.14 0.45 8.15
C ASP A 60 -13.59 0.66 8.63
N ASP A 61 -14.44 -0.34 8.40
CA ASP A 61 -15.85 -0.29 8.82
C ASP A 61 -16.05 -0.25 10.34
N ALA A 62 -15.00 -0.50 11.14
CA ALA A 62 -15.07 -0.32 12.59
C ALA A 62 -15.05 1.18 13.01
N VAL A 63 -14.70 2.09 12.10
CA VAL A 63 -14.75 3.53 12.35
C VAL A 63 -16.14 4.06 11.95
N THR A 64 -17.01 4.25 12.95
CA THR A 64 -18.41 4.63 12.75
C THR A 64 -18.62 6.11 12.49
N GLU A 65 -17.69 6.96 12.92
CA GLU A 65 -17.74 8.42 12.78
C GLU A 65 -16.43 8.94 12.19
N PRO A 66 -16.20 8.75 10.88
CA PRO A 66 -14.99 9.24 10.23
C PRO A 66 -14.95 10.77 10.28
N TYR A 67 -13.77 11.29 10.56
CA TYR A 67 -13.53 12.71 10.78
C TYR A 67 -12.39 13.21 9.90
N PHE A 68 -12.62 14.34 9.23
CA PHE A 68 -11.58 15.08 8.53
C PHE A 68 -11.07 16.20 9.45
N PRO A 69 -9.82 16.12 9.93
CA PRO A 69 -9.25 17.18 10.74
C PRO A 69 -9.30 18.54 10.04
N THR A 70 -9.71 19.56 10.79
CA THR A 70 -9.68 20.94 10.34
C THR A 70 -8.24 21.41 10.15
N ARG A 71 -8.08 22.45 9.34
CA ARG A 71 -6.79 23.13 9.17
C ARG A 71 -6.16 23.53 10.52
N ALA A 72 -6.97 24.09 11.43
CA ALA A 72 -6.48 24.56 12.73
C ALA A 72 -5.94 23.42 13.61
N GLU A 73 -6.57 22.24 13.59
CA GLU A 73 -6.07 21.07 14.33
C GLU A 73 -4.77 20.53 13.74
N ILE A 74 -4.67 20.48 12.41
CA ILE A 74 -3.44 20.08 11.71
C ILE A 74 -2.31 21.06 12.03
N GLU A 75 -2.56 22.37 11.91
CA GLU A 75 -1.58 23.41 12.23
C GLU A 75 -1.16 23.35 13.71
N GLY A 76 -2.10 23.09 14.63
CA GLY A 76 -1.81 22.91 16.05
C GLY A 76 -0.86 21.75 16.33
N LYS A 77 -1.03 20.61 15.63
CA LYS A 77 -0.11 19.46 15.75
C LYS A 77 1.26 19.77 15.14
N ILE A 78 1.28 20.37 13.95
CA ILE A 78 2.52 20.76 13.26
C ILE A 78 3.33 21.75 14.09
N GLY A 79 2.68 22.66 14.82
CA GLY A 79 3.34 23.63 15.69
C GLY A 79 4.20 22.98 16.81
N GLY A 80 3.94 21.72 17.15
CA GLY A 80 4.75 20.95 18.11
C GLY A 80 5.88 20.13 17.47
N PHE A 81 6.04 20.16 16.15
CA PHE A 81 7.06 19.36 15.48
C PHE A 81 8.47 19.93 15.71
N PRO A 82 9.50 19.07 15.79
CA PRO A 82 10.88 19.56 15.81
C PRO A 82 11.19 20.38 14.56
N THR A 83 11.91 21.49 14.74
CA THR A 83 12.32 22.40 13.66
C THR A 83 13.76 22.13 13.23
N LEU A 84 14.22 22.83 12.18
CA LEU A 84 15.64 22.79 11.82
C LEU A 84 16.54 23.36 12.94
N ASP A 85 16.05 24.29 13.76
CA ASP A 85 16.81 24.79 14.91
C ASP A 85 17.08 23.67 15.93
N TYR A 86 16.13 22.75 16.13
CA TYR A 86 16.37 21.55 16.94
C TYR A 86 17.43 20.63 16.30
N VAL A 87 17.40 20.47 14.97
CA VAL A 87 18.36 19.61 14.25
C VAL A 87 19.79 20.16 14.38
N TYR A 88 19.99 21.44 14.10
CA TYR A 88 21.32 22.07 14.08
C TYR A 88 21.79 22.60 15.44
N GLY A 89 20.88 22.85 16.38
CA GLY A 89 21.17 23.44 17.70
C GLY A 89 22.19 22.63 18.49
N GLY A 90 23.33 23.25 18.80
CA GLY A 90 24.43 22.63 19.55
C GLY A 90 25.07 21.42 18.85
N LEU A 91 24.76 21.17 17.58
CA LEU A 91 25.26 20.00 16.85
C LEU A 91 26.78 20.05 16.69
N SER A 92 27.34 21.24 16.40
CA SER A 92 28.80 21.45 16.27
C SER A 92 29.60 21.13 17.54
N GLU A 93 28.96 21.14 18.69
CA GLU A 93 29.58 20.89 20.00
C GLU A 93 29.34 19.45 20.49
N PHE A 94 28.60 18.64 19.73
CA PHE A 94 28.29 17.27 20.10
C PHE A 94 29.54 16.39 20.09
N LYS A 95 29.86 15.77 21.24
CA LYS A 95 31.11 15.00 21.44
C LYS A 95 31.08 13.56 20.92
N GLY A 96 29.98 13.12 20.32
CA GLY A 96 29.77 11.76 19.82
C GLY A 96 29.81 11.65 18.31
N ASP A 97 29.18 10.59 17.78
CA ASP A 97 28.96 10.44 16.34
C ASP A 97 28.02 11.53 15.81
N LEU A 98 28.63 12.55 15.22
CA LEU A 98 27.94 13.72 14.69
C LEU A 98 26.95 13.36 13.58
N SER A 99 27.32 12.41 12.71
CA SER A 99 26.47 11.98 11.59
C SER A 99 25.24 11.25 12.09
N ASN A 100 25.41 10.31 13.03
CA ASN A 100 24.27 9.62 13.62
C ASN A 100 23.37 10.58 14.42
N GLU A 101 23.95 11.51 15.17
CA GLU A 101 23.17 12.50 15.92
C GLU A 101 22.34 13.40 15.00
N TYR A 102 22.94 13.90 13.92
CA TYR A 102 22.25 14.68 12.90
C TYR A 102 21.08 13.89 12.29
N LEU A 103 21.34 12.66 11.84
CA LEU A 103 20.33 11.83 11.19
C LEU A 103 19.20 11.47 12.15
N LYS A 104 19.50 11.18 13.42
CA LYS A 104 18.49 10.93 14.46
C LYS A 104 17.57 12.14 14.64
N ARG A 105 18.12 13.35 14.72
CA ARG A 105 17.34 14.59 14.88
C ARG A 105 16.52 14.89 13.63
N LEU A 106 17.12 14.79 12.45
CA LEU A 106 16.41 14.99 11.19
C LEU A 106 15.28 13.96 11.03
N PHE A 107 15.52 12.70 11.37
CA PHE A 107 14.52 11.65 11.31
C PHE A 107 13.36 11.90 12.27
N SER A 108 13.57 12.59 13.41
CA SER A 108 12.48 12.93 14.31
C SER A 108 11.42 13.84 13.64
N ILE A 109 11.84 14.74 12.75
CA ILE A 109 10.91 15.55 11.93
C ILE A 109 10.09 14.64 11.03
N VAL A 110 10.75 13.74 10.30
CA VAL A 110 10.09 12.76 9.41
C VAL A 110 9.13 11.87 10.19
N ALA A 111 9.52 11.43 11.38
CA ALA A 111 8.70 10.58 12.24
C ALA A 111 7.42 11.30 12.70
N CYS A 112 7.50 12.59 13.06
CA CYS A 112 6.32 13.40 13.40
C CYS A 112 5.34 13.50 12.22
N TRP A 113 5.84 13.76 11.01
CA TRP A 113 4.99 13.78 9.81
C TRP A 113 4.33 12.45 9.52
N ARG A 114 5.06 11.33 9.72
CA ARG A 114 4.49 9.99 9.56
C ARG A 114 3.40 9.71 10.59
N SER A 115 3.62 10.05 11.86
CA SER A 115 2.61 9.90 12.92
C SER A 115 1.36 10.71 12.61
N LEU A 116 1.52 11.97 12.19
CA LEU A 116 0.38 12.81 11.81
C LEU A 116 -0.39 12.22 10.63
N PHE A 117 0.30 11.70 9.62
CA PHE A 117 -0.36 11.04 8.49
C PHE A 117 -1.14 9.80 8.94
N GLU A 118 -0.57 8.95 9.79
CA GLU A 118 -1.23 7.77 10.37
C GLU A 118 -2.47 8.17 11.18
N GLU A 119 -2.36 9.18 12.03
CA GLU A 119 -3.46 9.71 12.84
C GLU A 119 -4.60 10.27 11.98
N VAL A 120 -4.27 11.03 10.94
CA VAL A 120 -5.27 11.58 10.01
C VAL A 120 -5.99 10.45 9.28
N CYS A 121 -5.26 9.47 8.77
CA CYS A 121 -5.87 8.33 8.09
C CYS A 121 -6.75 7.51 9.05
N ALA A 122 -6.28 7.24 10.28
CA ALA A 122 -7.07 6.56 11.29
C ALA A 122 -8.37 7.31 11.62
N GLY A 123 -8.31 8.63 11.77
CA GLY A 123 -9.49 9.48 12.00
C GLY A 123 -10.49 9.46 10.85
N ILE A 124 -10.01 9.41 9.60
CA ILE A 124 -10.86 9.30 8.39
C ILE A 124 -11.42 7.88 8.22
N GLY A 125 -10.94 6.90 9.00
CA GLY A 125 -11.33 5.50 8.87
C GLY A 125 -10.64 4.79 7.72
N GLN A 126 -9.40 5.17 7.39
CA GLN A 126 -8.55 4.42 6.46
C GLN A 126 -7.33 3.83 7.19
N ASN A 127 -7.12 2.53 7.06
CA ASN A 127 -5.94 1.85 7.60
C ASN A 127 -5.66 0.52 6.90
N ASN A 128 -4.58 -0.14 7.33
CA ASN A 128 -4.13 -1.41 6.76
C ASN A 128 -4.97 -2.63 7.16
N LYS A 129 -5.96 -2.51 8.06
CA LYS A 129 -6.84 -3.64 8.42
C LYS A 129 -7.64 -4.13 7.22
N TYR A 130 -8.00 -3.24 6.30
CA TYR A 130 -8.69 -3.59 5.04
C TYR A 130 -7.91 -4.66 4.25
N GLY A 131 -6.67 -4.36 3.89
CA GLY A 131 -5.84 -5.27 3.11
C GLY A 131 -5.47 -6.53 3.90
N LEU A 132 -5.18 -6.40 5.19
CA LEU A 132 -4.88 -7.55 6.06
C LEU A 132 -6.08 -8.49 6.21
N TYR A 133 -7.29 -7.95 6.28
CA TYR A 133 -8.52 -8.74 6.26
C TYR A 133 -8.65 -9.49 4.92
N ASN A 134 -8.52 -8.80 3.79
CA ASN A 134 -8.58 -9.44 2.46
C ASN A 134 -7.53 -10.55 2.31
N LEU A 135 -6.30 -10.33 2.80
CA LEU A 135 -5.26 -11.36 2.83
C LEU A 135 -5.68 -12.56 3.69
N SER A 136 -6.22 -12.33 4.88
CA SER A 136 -6.68 -13.42 5.76
C SER A 136 -7.76 -14.27 5.07
N GLN A 137 -8.67 -13.63 4.34
CA GLN A 137 -9.72 -14.32 3.59
C GLN A 137 -9.13 -15.09 2.39
N ALA A 138 -8.20 -14.49 1.64
CA ALA A 138 -7.49 -15.19 0.57
C ALA A 138 -6.79 -16.45 1.07
N ARG A 139 -6.10 -16.39 2.22
CA ARG A 139 -5.47 -17.55 2.84
C ARG A 139 -6.45 -18.61 3.32
N GLN A 140 -7.62 -18.20 3.79
CA GLN A 140 -8.64 -19.13 4.25
C GLN A 140 -9.29 -19.92 3.11
N TYR A 141 -9.61 -19.26 1.99
CA TYR A 141 -10.36 -19.87 0.89
C TYR A 141 -9.48 -20.35 -0.27
N TYR A 142 -8.27 -19.82 -0.40
CA TYR A 142 -7.31 -20.12 -1.47
C TYR A 142 -5.88 -20.27 -0.87
N PRO A 143 -5.65 -21.24 0.03
CA PRO A 143 -4.42 -21.34 0.81
C PRO A 143 -3.14 -21.40 -0.02
N ASP A 144 -3.20 -22.04 -1.20
CA ASP A 144 -2.06 -22.25 -2.09
C ASP A 144 -1.88 -21.12 -3.13
N THR A 145 -2.77 -20.13 -3.16
CA THR A 145 -2.67 -19.00 -4.08
C THR A 145 -1.76 -17.91 -3.48
N PRO A 146 -0.71 -17.47 -4.19
CA PRO A 146 0.11 -16.37 -3.71
C PRO A 146 -0.69 -15.08 -3.61
N SER A 147 -0.47 -14.32 -2.55
CA SER A 147 -1.17 -13.08 -2.22
C SER A 147 -0.16 -11.99 -1.87
N VAL A 148 -0.13 -10.93 -2.69
CA VAL A 148 0.80 -9.81 -2.57
C VAL A 148 0.06 -8.50 -2.43
N PHE A 149 0.69 -7.53 -1.77
CA PHE A 149 0.15 -6.19 -1.66
C PHE A 149 0.64 -5.27 -2.78
N TYR A 150 -0.20 -4.35 -3.24
CA TYR A 150 0.11 -3.28 -4.18
C TYR A 150 -0.50 -1.98 -3.67
N THR A 151 0.33 -1.06 -3.16
CA THR A 151 -0.19 0.10 -2.40
C THR A 151 0.60 1.39 -2.65
N ARG A 152 -0.04 2.55 -2.48
CA ARG A 152 0.62 3.88 -2.48
C ARG A 152 1.15 4.24 -1.10
N LYS A 153 0.45 3.80 -0.05
CA LYS A 153 0.74 4.11 1.34
C LYS A 153 1.51 2.94 1.92
N ALA A 154 2.82 3.09 2.05
CA ALA A 154 3.67 2.05 2.61
C ALA A 154 4.55 2.65 3.71
N LEU A 155 4.11 2.50 4.95
CA LEU A 155 4.90 2.84 6.13
C LEU A 155 5.70 1.63 6.60
N ILE A 156 6.77 1.83 7.37
CA ILE A 156 7.57 0.69 7.85
C ILE A 156 6.74 -0.27 8.72
N ASN A 157 5.79 0.26 9.48
CA ASN A 157 4.90 -0.53 10.34
C ASN A 157 3.95 -1.39 9.50
N ASP A 158 3.58 -0.94 8.30
CA ASP A 158 2.81 -1.73 7.35
C ASP A 158 3.58 -2.96 6.90
N ALA A 159 4.85 -2.78 6.53
CA ALA A 159 5.71 -3.90 6.15
C ALA A 159 5.84 -4.93 7.29
N VAL A 160 5.99 -4.47 8.54
CA VAL A 160 6.00 -5.37 9.71
C VAL A 160 4.69 -6.13 9.85
N ALA A 161 3.54 -5.45 9.72
CA ALA A 161 2.23 -6.09 9.82
C ALA A 161 2.02 -7.12 8.70
N MET A 162 2.42 -6.78 7.46
CA MET A 162 2.35 -7.67 6.31
C MET A 162 3.23 -8.92 6.45
N PHE A 163 4.46 -8.77 6.92
CA PHE A 163 5.35 -9.93 7.14
C PHE A 163 4.80 -10.85 8.24
N ARG A 164 4.23 -10.28 9.31
CA ARG A 164 3.54 -11.08 10.35
C ARG A 164 2.33 -11.83 9.79
N ALA A 165 1.61 -11.21 8.86
CA ALA A 165 0.47 -11.82 8.16
C ALA A 165 0.89 -12.79 7.03
N LYS A 166 2.20 -12.99 6.81
CA LYS A 166 2.75 -13.88 5.77
C LYS A 166 2.29 -13.50 4.35
N ALA A 167 2.33 -12.22 4.01
CA ALA A 167 2.19 -11.78 2.62
C ALA A 167 3.36 -12.27 1.76
N ASP A 168 3.11 -12.58 0.49
CA ASP A 168 4.13 -13.12 -0.43
C ASP A 168 4.94 -12.04 -1.14
N GLY A 169 4.58 -10.76 -0.95
CA GLY A 169 5.24 -9.65 -1.60
C GLY A 169 4.58 -8.29 -1.35
N LEU A 170 5.31 -7.24 -1.68
CA LEU A 170 4.88 -5.85 -1.63
C LEU A 170 5.35 -5.11 -2.89
N PHE A 171 4.41 -4.45 -3.54
CA PHE A 171 4.65 -3.55 -4.67
C PHE A 171 4.16 -2.14 -4.31
N ILE A 172 4.88 -1.14 -4.79
CA ILE A 172 4.50 0.27 -4.60
C ILE A 172 3.83 0.77 -5.87
N LYS A 173 2.62 1.30 -5.73
CA LYS A 173 1.86 1.96 -6.80
C LYS A 173 2.61 3.24 -7.25
N PRO A 174 2.91 3.42 -8.55
CA PRO A 174 3.51 4.66 -9.03
C PRO A 174 2.60 5.85 -8.75
N SER A 175 3.13 6.93 -8.18
CA SER A 175 2.36 8.12 -7.80
C SER A 175 2.92 9.37 -8.46
N GLY A 176 2.10 10.03 -9.28
CA GLY A 176 2.41 11.30 -9.90
C GLY A 176 1.87 12.48 -9.10
N ILE A 177 2.25 13.69 -9.50
CA ILE A 177 1.75 14.95 -8.91
C ILE A 177 0.25 15.20 -9.18
N ASN A 178 -0.35 14.45 -10.11
CA ASN A 178 -1.75 14.47 -10.48
C ASN A 178 -2.16 13.13 -11.15
N ASP A 179 -3.43 13.00 -11.51
CA ASP A 179 -4.00 11.78 -12.07
C ASP A 179 -3.41 11.39 -13.44
N ASP A 180 -3.22 12.36 -14.35
CA ASP A 180 -2.66 12.08 -15.69
C ASP A 180 -1.21 11.61 -15.61
N HIS A 181 -0.42 12.25 -14.75
CA HIS A 181 0.95 11.81 -14.47
C HIS A 181 0.94 10.42 -13.83
N THR A 182 0.01 10.15 -12.90
CA THR A 182 -0.16 8.82 -12.31
C THR A 182 -0.53 7.76 -13.35
N ARG A 183 -1.41 8.07 -14.30
CA ARG A 183 -1.75 7.18 -15.43
C ARG A 183 -0.52 6.87 -16.28
N SER A 184 0.27 7.90 -16.62
CA SER A 184 1.51 7.73 -17.40
C SER A 184 2.52 6.84 -16.68
N LEU A 185 2.81 7.12 -15.40
CA LEU A 185 3.74 6.31 -14.60
C LEU A 185 3.24 4.88 -14.41
N THR A 186 1.94 4.69 -14.23
CA THR A 186 1.35 3.34 -14.10
C THR A 186 1.50 2.55 -15.40
N LYS A 187 1.26 3.18 -16.56
CA LYS A 187 1.47 2.56 -17.87
C LYS A 187 2.93 2.18 -18.09
N GLU A 188 3.86 3.04 -17.72
CA GLU A 188 5.30 2.80 -17.83
C GLU A 188 5.76 1.65 -16.92
N TYR A 189 5.22 1.57 -15.70
CA TYR A 189 5.56 0.53 -14.73
C TYR A 189 4.88 -0.82 -14.99
N ALA A 190 3.75 -0.84 -15.71
CA ALA A 190 2.93 -2.04 -15.92
C ALA A 190 3.70 -3.27 -16.46
N PRO A 191 4.62 -3.16 -17.44
CA PRO A 191 5.40 -4.30 -17.90
C PRO A 191 6.28 -4.92 -16.79
N THR A 192 6.87 -4.07 -15.95
CA THR A 192 7.70 -4.51 -14.81
C THR A 192 6.84 -5.23 -13.78
N LEU A 193 5.69 -4.64 -13.41
CA LEU A 193 4.73 -5.28 -12.51
C LEU A 193 4.31 -6.64 -13.05
N ALA A 194 3.93 -6.74 -14.33
CA ALA A 194 3.51 -7.99 -14.94
C ALA A 194 4.59 -9.08 -14.83
N GLU A 195 5.85 -8.75 -15.12
CA GLU A 195 6.93 -9.74 -15.00
C GLU A 195 7.17 -10.20 -13.56
N ASP A 196 7.09 -9.27 -12.60
CA ASP A 196 7.20 -9.60 -11.19
C ASP A 196 6.07 -10.53 -10.72
N LEU A 197 4.83 -10.28 -11.16
CA LEU A 197 3.70 -11.16 -10.87
C LEU A 197 3.90 -12.55 -11.49
N ARG A 198 4.40 -12.65 -12.75
CA ARG A 198 4.73 -13.95 -13.37
C ARG A 198 5.75 -14.72 -12.54
N ARG A 199 6.79 -14.04 -12.07
CA ARG A 199 7.86 -14.65 -11.27
C ARG A 199 7.32 -15.24 -9.96
N ILE A 200 6.44 -14.51 -9.27
CA ILE A 200 5.79 -15.01 -8.05
C ILE A 200 4.92 -16.23 -8.35
N ILE A 201 4.05 -16.16 -9.37
CA ILE A 201 3.17 -17.26 -9.76
C ILE A 201 3.97 -18.53 -10.10
N ARG A 202 5.07 -18.38 -10.85
CA ARG A 202 5.94 -19.51 -11.22
C ARG A 202 6.69 -20.11 -10.03
N SER A 203 7.00 -19.31 -9.02
CA SER A 203 7.68 -19.76 -7.81
C SER A 203 6.73 -20.51 -6.87
N GLY A 204 5.48 -20.08 -6.77
CA GLY A 204 4.45 -20.76 -5.97
C GLY A 204 4.07 -22.15 -6.47
N ARG A 205 4.22 -22.43 -7.78
CA ARG A 205 3.92 -23.75 -8.39
C ARG A 205 4.98 -24.84 -8.12
N LYS A 206 6.08 -24.52 -7.45
CA LYS A 206 7.19 -25.46 -7.20
C LYS A 206 7.16 -26.13 -5.82
N ASN A 207 6.20 -25.77 -4.98
CA ASN A 207 5.91 -26.42 -3.70
C ASN A 207 4.69 -27.33 -3.84
#